data_AF-A0A7S0F8D0-F1
#
_entry.id   AF-A0A7S0F8D0-F1
#
_cell.length_a   1.000
_cell.length_b   1.000
_cell.length_c   1.000
_cell.angle_alpha   90.00
_cell.angle_beta   90.00
_cell.angle_gamma   90.00
#
_symmetry.space_group_name_H-M   'P 1'
#
loop_
_entity.id
_entity.type
_entity.pdbx_description
1 polymer ?
#
loop_
_entity_poly.entity_id
_entity_poly.type
_entity_poly.pdbx_seq_one_letter_code
_entity_poly.pdbx_strand_id
1 'polypeptide(L)'
;KGMSLASQVCSQDDKLPWAGQQLGLIGDLKTAKEGGQQLCTLVVLCWLLSLIGEFDKALRFGVAMHSLVRTDGGHSLLVSTGEEEGVGIRLESISRQRFWWVLLLVVFPRILICSLLAYVGMCFLVGTIAVTDLLLNALALAFILDIDEMLFAAFAPYRIKTLMRNVQPITLPAARGGRFAFRPTGLSTPAKVLIVSGSLLAVFF
;
A
#
# COMPACT_ATOMS: atom_id res chain seq x y z
N LYS A 1 -45.98 40.86 -25.81
CA LYS A 1 -46.38 40.51 -24.42
C LYS A 1 -45.20 39.78 -23.78
N GLY A 2 -44.45 40.44 -22.90
CA GLY A 2 -43.36 39.80 -22.16
C GLY A 2 -43.94 38.96 -21.02
N MET A 3 -43.47 37.73 -20.86
CA MET A 3 -43.79 36.90 -19.70
C MET A 3 -43.04 37.46 -18.48
N SER A 4 -43.62 37.35 -17.28
CA SER A 4 -42.93 37.78 -16.07
C SER A 4 -41.73 36.86 -15.79
N LEU A 5 -40.65 37.44 -15.26
CA LEU A 5 -39.45 36.68 -14.85
C LEU A 5 -39.78 35.55 -13.88
N ALA A 6 -40.76 35.75 -12.99
CA ALA A 6 -41.25 34.70 -12.08
C ALA A 6 -41.86 33.51 -12.84
N SER A 7 -42.64 33.77 -13.92
CA SER A 7 -43.22 32.71 -14.74
C SER A 7 -42.16 31.88 -15.47
N GLN A 8 -41.06 32.51 -15.92
CA GLN A 8 -39.97 31.81 -16.61
C GLN A 8 -39.11 30.95 -15.67
N VAL A 9 -38.89 31.43 -14.44
CA VAL A 9 -38.20 30.65 -13.39
C VAL A 9 -39.05 29.45 -12.96
N CYS A 10 -40.37 29.63 -12.82
CA CYS A 10 -41.29 28.54 -12.47
C CYS A 10 -41.47 27.51 -13.59
N SER A 11 -41.29 27.87 -14.85
CA SER A 11 -41.43 26.95 -15.99
C SER A 11 -40.13 26.24 -16.38
N GLN A 12 -39.04 26.38 -15.61
CA GLN A 12 -37.72 25.83 -15.93
C GLN A 12 -37.30 26.14 -17.38
N ASP A 13 -37.45 27.40 -17.80
CA ASP A 13 -37.13 27.80 -19.17
C ASP A 13 -35.59 27.76 -19.38
N ASP A 14 -35.11 26.83 -20.23
CA ASP A 14 -33.68 26.56 -20.51
C ASP A 14 -32.91 27.78 -21.10
N LYS A 15 -33.64 28.86 -21.43
CA LYS A 15 -33.10 30.10 -21.99
C LYS A 15 -32.43 31.01 -20.97
N LEU A 16 -32.55 30.70 -19.66
CA LEU A 16 -31.87 31.43 -18.59
C LEU A 16 -30.48 30.80 -18.35
N PRO A 17 -29.37 31.48 -18.69
CA PRO A 17 -28.03 30.90 -18.63
C PRO A 17 -27.64 30.42 -17.22
N TRP A 18 -28.21 31.05 -16.18
CA TRP A 18 -28.00 30.70 -14.77
C TRP A 18 -28.82 29.48 -14.32
N ALA A 19 -30.02 29.28 -14.87
CA ALA A 19 -30.91 28.18 -14.47
C ALA A 19 -30.43 26.83 -15.01
N GLY A 20 -29.93 26.79 -16.26
CA GLY A 20 -29.34 25.59 -16.85
C GLY A 20 -28.09 25.11 -16.11
N GLN A 21 -27.25 26.03 -15.64
CA GLN A 21 -26.07 25.69 -14.84
C GLN A 21 -26.44 25.09 -13.47
N GLN A 22 -27.45 25.64 -12.79
CA GLN A 22 -27.91 25.09 -11.51
C GLN A 22 -28.60 23.72 -11.67
N LEU A 23 -29.39 23.53 -12.73
CA LEU A 23 -30.01 22.23 -13.03
C LEU A 23 -28.98 21.16 -13.39
N GLY A 24 -27.95 21.51 -14.16
CA GLY A 24 -26.81 20.62 -14.44
C GLY A 24 -26.08 20.21 -13.16
N LEU A 25 -25.78 21.18 -12.28
CA LEU A 25 -25.11 20.91 -11.01
C LEU A 25 -25.95 20.02 -10.07
N ILE A 26 -27.27 20.20 -10.05
CA ILE A 26 -28.20 19.37 -9.27
C ILE A 26 -28.32 17.97 -9.86
N GLY A 27 -28.33 17.85 -11.20
CA GLY A 27 -28.31 16.57 -11.91
C GLY A 27 -27.04 15.79 -11.59
N ASP A 28 -25.88 16.44 -11.72
CA ASP A 28 -24.57 15.88 -11.39
C ASP A 28 -24.48 15.49 -9.92
N LEU A 29 -25.02 16.31 -9.00
CA LEU A 29 -25.10 15.96 -7.58
C LEU A 29 -25.98 14.74 -7.31
N LYS A 30 -27.08 14.57 -8.05
CA LYS A 30 -28.00 13.44 -7.87
C LYS A 30 -27.40 12.14 -8.42
N THR A 31 -26.79 12.20 -9.60
CA THR A 31 -26.04 11.07 -10.18
C THR A 31 -24.79 10.74 -9.36
N ALA A 32 -24.08 11.75 -8.85
CA ALA A 32 -22.96 11.57 -7.93
C ALA A 32 -23.42 11.03 -6.57
N LYS A 33 -24.64 11.33 -6.11
CA LYS A 33 -25.19 10.75 -4.88
C LYS A 33 -25.57 9.28 -5.06
N GLU A 34 -26.15 8.92 -6.21
CA GLU A 34 -26.58 7.55 -6.50
C GLU A 34 -25.38 6.61 -6.78
N GLY A 35 -24.31 7.09 -7.45
CA GLY A 35 -23.12 6.29 -7.76
C GLY A 35 -21.90 6.56 -6.88
N GLY A 36 -21.80 7.73 -6.26
CA GLY A 36 -20.59 8.17 -5.53
C GLY A 36 -20.34 7.39 -4.26
N GLN A 37 -21.38 6.94 -3.55
CA GLN A 37 -21.20 6.09 -2.38
C GLN A 37 -20.53 4.76 -2.74
N GLN A 38 -20.92 4.15 -3.87
CA GLN A 38 -20.30 2.90 -4.33
C GLN A 38 -18.84 3.11 -4.74
N LEU A 39 -18.54 4.21 -5.43
CA LEU A 39 -17.18 4.55 -5.84
C LEU A 39 -16.28 4.87 -4.64
N CYS A 40 -16.78 5.61 -3.65
CA CYS A 40 -16.03 5.90 -2.42
C CYS A 40 -15.68 4.62 -1.66
N THR A 41 -16.64 3.70 -1.52
CA THR A 41 -16.40 2.39 -0.90
C THR A 41 -15.34 1.59 -1.66
N LEU A 42 -15.42 1.55 -2.99
CA LEU A 42 -14.45 0.81 -3.81
C LEU A 42 -13.04 1.39 -3.69
N VAL A 43 -12.90 2.71 -3.68
CA VAL A 43 -11.58 3.36 -3.55
C VAL A 43 -10.99 3.14 -2.16
N VAL A 44 -11.79 3.27 -1.10
CA VAL A 44 -11.36 2.95 0.28
C VAL A 44 -10.95 1.49 0.39
N LEU A 45 -11.72 0.57 -0.21
CA LEU A 45 -11.40 -0.85 -0.23
C LEU A 45 -10.09 -1.13 -0.98
N CYS A 46 -9.91 -0.55 -2.16
CA CYS A 46 -8.67 -0.69 -2.94
C CYS A 46 -7.46 -0.15 -2.17
N TRP A 47 -7.62 0.99 -1.49
CA TRP A 47 -6.58 1.57 -0.64
C TRP A 47 -6.18 0.63 0.50
N LEU A 48 -7.15 0.08 1.23
CA LEU A 48 -6.91 -0.86 2.33
C LEU A 48 -6.25 -2.15 1.85
N LEU A 49 -6.66 -2.69 0.69
CA LEU A 49 -6.04 -3.87 0.10
C LEU A 49 -4.57 -3.61 -0.29
N SER A 50 -4.29 -2.46 -0.90
CA SER A 50 -2.93 -2.06 -1.28
C SER A 50 -2.04 -1.94 -0.04
N LEU A 51 -2.55 -1.29 1.01
CA LEU A 51 -1.86 -1.14 2.29
C LEU A 51 -1.55 -2.49 2.96
N ILE A 52 -2.51 -3.43 2.95
CA ILE A 52 -2.30 -4.79 3.48
C ILE A 52 -1.20 -5.52 2.70
N GLY A 53 -1.21 -5.39 1.37
CA GLY A 53 -0.17 -5.95 0.51
C GLY A 53 1.23 -5.44 0.91
N GLU A 54 1.38 -4.14 1.11
CA GLU A 54 2.66 -3.55 1.50
C GLU A 54 3.11 -3.93 2.90
N PHE A 55 2.19 -3.98 3.87
CA PHE A 55 2.50 -4.50 5.21
C PHE A 55 2.98 -5.96 5.15
N ASP A 56 2.36 -6.79 4.32
CA ASP A 56 2.79 -8.18 4.16
C ASP A 56 4.17 -8.33 3.55
N LYS A 57 4.49 -7.53 2.52
CA LYS A 57 5.84 -7.49 1.95
C LYS A 57 6.87 -7.10 3.01
N ALA A 58 6.60 -6.05 3.78
CA ALA A 58 7.49 -5.56 4.83
C ALA A 58 7.70 -6.58 5.97
N LEU A 59 6.62 -7.23 6.43
CA LEU A 59 6.69 -8.23 7.49
C LEU A 59 7.40 -9.52 7.03
N ARG A 60 7.11 -10.00 5.82
CA ARG A 60 7.79 -11.17 5.24
C ARG A 60 9.29 -10.93 5.12
N PHE A 61 9.68 -9.74 4.66
CA PHE A 61 11.08 -9.35 4.60
C PHE A 61 11.73 -9.33 6.00
N GLY A 62 11.07 -8.73 6.99
CA GLY A 62 11.56 -8.72 8.37
C GLY A 62 11.71 -10.13 8.98
N VAL A 63 10.75 -11.03 8.74
CA VAL A 63 10.80 -12.41 9.22
C VAL A 63 11.88 -13.22 8.51
N ALA A 64 11.98 -13.10 7.18
CA ALA A 64 13.02 -13.77 6.40
C ALA A 64 14.42 -13.34 6.87
N MET A 65 14.60 -12.05 7.18
CA MET A 65 15.83 -11.54 7.74
C MET A 65 16.11 -12.11 9.15
N HIS A 66 15.07 -12.28 9.97
CA HIS A 66 15.23 -12.84 11.32
C HIS A 66 15.54 -14.34 11.33
N SER A 67 15.12 -15.09 10.30
CA SER A 67 15.40 -16.52 10.18
C SER A 67 16.82 -16.84 9.70
N LEU A 68 17.58 -15.85 9.23
CA LEU A 68 18.97 -16.05 8.82
C LEU A 68 19.86 -16.28 10.04
N VAL A 69 20.73 -17.29 9.94
CA VAL A 69 21.68 -17.64 10.99
C VAL A 69 22.68 -16.48 11.16
N ARG A 70 22.83 -16.02 12.41
CA ARG A 70 23.74 -14.92 12.78
C ARG A 70 25.07 -15.52 13.21
N THR A 71 26.17 -15.04 12.63
CA THR A 71 27.51 -15.39 13.08
C THR A 71 28.10 -14.19 13.82
N ASP A 72 28.82 -14.43 14.92
CA ASP A 72 29.49 -13.36 15.69
C ASP A 72 30.73 -12.79 14.97
N GLY A 73 31.14 -13.37 13.84
CA GLY A 73 32.19 -12.85 12.97
C GLY A 73 31.75 -11.62 12.17
N GLY A 74 32.66 -10.67 11.97
CA GLY A 74 32.43 -9.45 11.17
C GLY A 74 32.23 -9.68 9.67
N HIS A 75 32.32 -10.93 9.19
CA HIS A 75 32.26 -11.29 7.79
C HIS A 75 30.95 -12.02 7.45
N SER A 76 30.29 -11.60 6.37
CA SER A 76 29.17 -12.32 5.75
C SER A 76 29.72 -13.40 4.84
N LEU A 77 29.39 -14.67 5.13
CA LEU A 77 29.80 -15.78 4.28
C LEU A 77 28.82 -15.91 3.11
N LEU A 78 29.32 -15.59 1.92
CA LEU A 78 28.67 -15.86 0.64
C LEU A 78 29.31 -17.13 0.09
N VAL A 79 28.56 -18.23 0.09
CA VAL A 79 29.01 -19.46 -0.56
C VAL A 79 28.52 -19.41 -2.00
N SER A 80 29.45 -19.31 -2.94
CA SER A 80 29.14 -19.56 -4.35
C SER A 80 29.03 -21.07 -4.53
N THR A 81 27.81 -21.58 -4.61
CA THR A 81 27.57 -22.97 -5.00
C THR A 81 27.75 -23.04 -6.51
N GLY A 82 28.84 -23.64 -6.96
CA GLY A 82 28.99 -24.06 -8.35
C GLY A 82 28.17 -25.33 -8.57
N GLU A 83 26.88 -25.18 -8.87
CA GLU A 83 26.06 -26.26 -9.42
C GLU A 83 26.15 -26.19 -10.95
N GLU A 84 26.21 -27.36 -11.61
CA GLU A 84 26.55 -27.54 -13.03
C GLU A 84 25.64 -26.79 -14.03
N GLU A 85 24.55 -26.15 -13.58
CA GLU A 85 23.63 -25.37 -14.44
C GLU A 85 23.43 -23.90 -14.01
N GLY A 86 24.10 -23.38 -12.98
CA GLY A 86 23.98 -21.95 -12.64
C GLY A 86 24.80 -21.48 -11.44
N VAL A 87 25.38 -20.29 -11.55
CA VAL A 87 26.08 -19.61 -10.44
C VAL A 87 25.06 -19.10 -9.43
N GLY A 88 24.76 -19.90 -8.40
CA GLY A 88 23.90 -19.52 -7.28
C GLY A 88 24.73 -19.04 -6.08
N ILE A 89 24.46 -17.83 -5.59
CA ILE A 89 25.06 -17.30 -4.36
C ILE A 89 24.13 -17.67 -3.21
N ARG A 90 24.60 -18.52 -2.28
CA ARG A 90 23.87 -18.85 -1.06
C ARG A 90 24.38 -17.99 0.10
N LEU A 91 23.50 -17.20 0.69
CA LEU A 91 23.79 -16.52 1.96
C LEU A 91 23.74 -17.54 3.09
N GLU A 92 24.88 -17.85 3.69
CA GLU A 92 24.94 -18.76 4.83
C GLU A 92 24.81 -18.02 6.16
N SER A 93 25.43 -16.84 6.28
CA SER A 93 25.33 -16.03 7.50
C SER A 93 25.53 -14.52 7.30
N ILE A 94 24.92 -13.74 8.19
CA ILE A 94 25.06 -12.28 8.26
C ILE A 94 25.63 -11.90 9.63
N SER A 95 26.57 -10.95 9.65
CA SER A 95 27.12 -10.37 10.88
C SER A 95 26.03 -9.62 11.67
N ARG A 96 26.06 -9.75 13.00
CA ARG A 96 25.06 -9.15 13.90
C ARG A 96 24.94 -7.63 13.78
N GLN A 97 26.05 -6.91 13.55
CA GLN A 97 26.01 -5.47 13.29
C GLN A 97 25.22 -5.14 12.02
N ARG A 98 25.50 -5.84 10.91
CA ARG A 98 24.80 -5.62 9.64
C ARG A 98 23.32 -5.94 9.73
N PHE A 99 22.96 -6.98 10.50
CA PHE A 99 21.57 -7.30 10.78
C PHE A 99 20.83 -6.12 11.43
N TRP A 100 21.41 -5.53 12.47
CA TRP A 100 20.80 -4.37 13.13
C TRP A 100 20.72 -3.14 12.22
N TRP A 101 21.75 -2.89 11.42
CA TRP A 101 21.73 -1.82 10.42
C TRP A 101 20.62 -2.01 9.40
N VAL A 102 20.44 -3.22 8.86
CA VAL A 102 19.36 -3.51 7.90
C VAL A 102 17.99 -3.40 8.58
N LEU A 103 17.85 -3.91 9.80
CA LEU A 103 16.59 -3.79 10.55
C LEU A 103 16.22 -2.32 10.77
N LEU A 104 17.17 -1.49 11.20
CA LEU A 104 16.95 -0.10 11.56
C LEU A 104 16.84 0.83 10.35
N LEU A 105 17.60 0.59 9.28
CA LEU A 105 17.62 1.46 8.09
C LEU A 105 16.69 1.00 6.96
N VAL A 106 16.16 -0.23 7.01
CA VAL A 106 15.28 -0.76 5.96
C VAL A 106 13.93 -1.17 6.50
N VAL A 107 13.91 -2.11 7.47
CA VAL A 107 12.64 -2.68 7.97
C VAL A 107 11.84 -1.63 8.75
N PHE A 108 12.49 -0.93 9.68
CA PHE A 108 11.86 0.09 10.50
C PHE A 108 11.26 1.25 9.68
N PRO A 109 11.99 1.93 8.77
CA PRO A 109 11.42 3.01 7.99
C PRO A 109 10.29 2.52 7.07
N ARG A 110 10.36 1.30 6.53
CA ARG A 110 9.27 0.75 5.72
C ARG A 110 7.98 0.59 6.53
N ILE A 111 8.07 0.01 7.73
CA ILE A 111 6.91 -0.12 8.62
C ILE A 111 6.39 1.24 9.08
N LEU A 112 7.29 2.19 9.38
CA LEU A 112 6.92 3.54 9.77
C LEU A 112 6.18 4.28 8.66
N ILE A 113 6.71 4.28 7.44
CA ILE A 113 6.09 4.91 6.26
C ILE A 113 4.73 4.27 5.99
N CYS A 114 4.62 2.94 5.97
CA CYS A 114 3.33 2.26 5.79
C CYS A 114 2.32 2.64 6.87
N SER A 115 2.75 2.75 8.13
CA SER A 115 1.86 3.13 9.24
C SER A 115 1.39 4.58 9.15
N LEU A 116 2.28 5.50 8.77
CA LEU A 116 1.95 6.90 8.55
C LEU A 116 1.01 7.07 7.35
N LEU A 117 1.29 6.37 6.24
CA LEU A 117 0.42 6.36 5.07
C LEU A 117 -0.95 5.78 5.39
N ALA A 118 -1.03 4.72 6.19
CA ALA A 118 -2.30 4.17 6.65
C ALA A 118 -3.17 5.24 7.31
N TYR A 119 -2.59 5.97 8.26
CA TYR A 119 -3.30 7.01 9.02
C TYR A 119 -3.67 8.21 8.14
N VAL A 120 -2.68 8.80 7.46
CA VAL A 120 -2.87 9.99 6.63
C VAL A 120 -3.79 9.69 5.45
N GLY A 121 -3.59 8.55 4.79
CA GLY A 121 -4.41 8.12 3.66
C GLY A 121 -5.87 7.93 4.05
N MET A 122 -6.15 7.35 5.22
CA MET A 122 -7.54 7.22 5.69
C MET A 122 -8.20 8.58 5.95
N CYS A 123 -7.51 9.48 6.64
CA CYS A 123 -8.02 10.83 6.87
C CYS A 123 -8.25 11.59 5.56
N PHE A 124 -7.37 11.41 4.57
CA PHE A 124 -7.43 12.10 3.30
C PHE A 124 -8.56 11.58 2.41
N LEU A 125 -8.76 10.26 2.36
CA LEU A 125 -9.88 9.65 1.62
C LEU A 125 -11.23 10.02 2.21
N VAL A 126 -11.37 10.01 3.54
CA VAL A 126 -12.64 10.37 4.22
C VAL A 126 -12.95 11.86 4.08
N GLY A 127 -11.94 12.72 4.05
CA GLY A 127 -12.12 14.18 3.90
C GLY A 127 -12.48 14.63 2.48
N THR A 128 -12.44 13.75 1.47
CA THR A 128 -12.63 14.13 0.07
C THR A 128 -14.07 13.88 -0.38
N ILE A 129 -14.79 14.96 -0.74
CA ILE A 129 -16.21 14.90 -1.14
C ILE A 129 -16.37 14.65 -2.66
N ALA A 130 -15.48 15.22 -3.47
CA ALA A 130 -15.52 15.08 -4.92
C ALA A 130 -14.91 13.74 -5.36
N VAL A 131 -15.65 12.98 -6.16
CA VAL A 131 -15.24 11.64 -6.64
C VAL A 131 -13.92 11.70 -7.42
N THR A 132 -13.75 12.72 -8.27
CA THR A 132 -12.53 12.90 -9.06
C THR A 132 -11.30 13.11 -8.17
N ASP A 133 -11.42 13.96 -7.16
CA ASP A 133 -10.35 14.24 -6.21
C ASP A 133 -10.04 12.99 -5.37
N LEU A 134 -11.08 12.23 -5.00
CA LEU A 134 -10.94 11.02 -4.19
C LEU A 134 -10.15 9.94 -4.94
N LEU A 135 -10.40 9.78 -6.24
CA LEU A 135 -9.67 8.85 -7.11
C LEU A 135 -8.21 9.29 -7.31
N LEU A 136 -7.99 10.58 -7.58
CA LEU A 136 -6.65 11.16 -7.73
C LEU A 136 -5.82 11.01 -6.45
N ASN A 137 -6.44 11.25 -5.29
CA ASN A 137 -5.80 11.12 -3.99
C ASN A 137 -5.40 9.66 -3.69
N ALA A 138 -6.27 8.70 -3.99
CA ALA A 138 -5.95 7.29 -3.83
C ALA A 138 -4.82 6.83 -4.77
N LEU A 139 -4.81 7.30 -6.02
CA LEU A 139 -3.75 7.01 -6.98
C LEU A 139 -2.41 7.61 -6.52
N ALA A 140 -2.41 8.84 -6.01
CA ALA A 140 -1.22 9.48 -5.47
C ALA A 140 -0.66 8.70 -4.26
N LEU A 141 -1.53 8.23 -3.37
CA LEU A 141 -1.10 7.43 -2.22
C LEU A 141 -0.56 6.05 -2.65
N ALA A 142 -1.15 5.42 -3.67
CA ALA A 142 -0.62 4.19 -4.25
C ALA A 142 0.78 4.41 -4.88
N PHE A 143 0.97 5.52 -5.59
CA PHE A 143 2.29 5.90 -6.10
C PHE A 143 3.31 6.08 -4.97
N ILE A 144 2.92 6.70 -3.86
CA ILE A 144 3.81 6.88 -2.71
C ILE A 144 4.22 5.53 -2.09
N LEU A 145 3.34 4.53 -2.08
CA LEU A 145 3.66 3.18 -1.61
C LEU A 145 4.76 2.52 -2.47
N ASP A 146 4.81 2.80 -3.77
CA ASP A 146 5.78 2.21 -4.70
C ASP A 146 7.12 2.97 -4.77
N ILE A 147 7.24 4.14 -4.11
CA ILE A 147 8.44 4.98 -4.19
C ILE A 147 9.69 4.23 -3.70
N ASP A 148 9.60 3.40 -2.66
CA ASP A 148 10.76 2.69 -2.13
C ASP A 148 11.35 1.72 -3.16
N GLU A 149 10.50 1.02 -3.90
CA GLU A 149 10.88 0.11 -4.98
C GLU A 149 11.45 0.89 -6.18
N MET A 150 10.85 2.04 -6.53
CA MET A 150 11.39 2.92 -7.58
C MET A 150 12.77 3.49 -7.21
N LEU A 151 12.96 3.91 -5.95
CA LEU A 151 14.23 4.42 -5.45
C LEU A 151 15.29 3.32 -5.46
N PHE A 152 14.94 2.09 -5.06
CA PHE A 152 15.84 0.96 -5.16
C PHE A 152 16.21 0.68 -6.63
N ALA A 153 15.24 0.68 -7.54
CA ALA A 153 15.48 0.49 -8.96
C ALA A 153 16.35 1.59 -9.58
N ALA A 154 16.23 2.85 -9.13
CA ALA A 154 17.01 3.97 -9.65
C ALA A 154 18.41 4.06 -9.04
N PHE A 155 18.50 4.05 -7.71
CA PHE A 155 19.71 4.41 -6.97
C PHE A 155 20.57 3.19 -6.57
N ALA A 156 20.05 1.96 -6.58
CA ALA A 156 20.87 0.82 -6.20
C ALA A 156 21.99 0.56 -7.24
N PRO A 157 23.26 0.46 -6.81
CA PRO A 157 24.39 0.16 -7.68
C PRO A 157 24.21 -1.16 -8.44
N TYR A 158 24.74 -1.25 -9.65
CA TYR A 158 24.68 -2.46 -10.49
C TYR A 158 25.20 -3.71 -9.77
N ARG A 159 26.22 -3.55 -8.92
CA ARG A 159 26.77 -4.64 -8.09
C ARG A 159 25.73 -5.22 -7.14
N ILE A 160 24.93 -4.39 -6.47
CA ILE A 160 23.88 -4.84 -5.54
C ILE A 160 22.74 -5.53 -6.29
N LYS A 161 22.33 -4.98 -7.44
CA LYS A 161 21.29 -5.59 -8.29
C LYS A 161 21.72 -6.96 -8.82
N THR A 162 22.97 -7.07 -9.26
CA THR A 162 23.54 -8.34 -9.75
C THR A 162 23.65 -9.37 -8.63
N LEU A 163 24.08 -8.94 -7.44
CA LEU A 163 24.11 -9.80 -6.25
C LEU A 163 22.70 -10.29 -5.90
N MET A 164 21.71 -9.40 -5.79
CA MET A 164 20.34 -9.79 -5.46
C MET A 164 19.71 -10.72 -6.51
N ARG A 165 20.06 -10.58 -7.78
CA ARG A 165 19.59 -11.47 -8.86
C ARG A 165 20.18 -12.88 -8.78
N ASN A 166 21.42 -12.99 -8.33
CA ASN A 166 22.15 -14.27 -8.25
C ASN A 166 22.04 -14.93 -6.87
N VAL A 167 21.44 -14.26 -5.88
CA VAL A 167 21.20 -14.82 -4.55
C VAL A 167 20.04 -15.81 -4.62
N GLN A 168 20.26 -17.02 -4.13
CA GLN A 168 19.19 -18.02 -4.02
C GLN A 168 18.09 -17.51 -3.07
N PRO A 169 16.81 -17.80 -3.37
CA PRO A 169 15.70 -17.39 -2.52
C PRO A 169 15.88 -17.94 -1.11
N ILE A 170 15.72 -17.07 -0.10
CA ILE A 170 15.82 -17.45 1.31
C ILE A 170 14.68 -18.42 1.60
N THR A 171 15.01 -19.69 1.86
CA THR A 171 14.03 -20.69 2.28
C THR A 171 13.59 -20.38 3.71
N LEU A 172 12.33 -19.99 3.90
CA LEU A 172 11.76 -19.89 5.23
C LEU A 172 11.68 -21.31 5.82
N PRO A 173 12.26 -21.59 7.00
CA PRO A 173 12.11 -22.89 7.62
C PRO A 173 10.62 -23.14 7.90
N ALA A 174 10.08 -24.22 7.33
CA ALA A 174 8.73 -24.68 7.63
C ALA A 174 8.64 -24.92 9.14
N ALA A 175 7.61 -24.35 9.77
CA ALA A 175 7.43 -24.34 11.22
C ALA A 175 7.47 -25.77 11.82
N ARG A 176 8.66 -26.23 12.24
CA ARG A 176 8.85 -27.44 13.03
C ARG A 176 9.38 -27.06 14.41
N GLY A 177 8.46 -26.93 15.35
CA GLY A 177 8.62 -27.40 16.74
C GLY A 177 9.71 -26.82 17.66
N GLY A 178 10.31 -25.66 17.38
CA GLY A 178 11.27 -25.01 18.30
C GLY A 178 10.60 -23.98 19.23
N ARG A 179 11.04 -23.89 20.49
CA ARG A 179 10.53 -22.93 21.51
C ARG A 179 10.69 -21.43 21.16
N PHE A 180 11.41 -21.12 20.08
CA PHE A 180 11.56 -19.80 19.47
C PHE A 180 11.13 -19.77 18.00
N ALA A 181 10.12 -20.57 17.64
CA ALA A 181 9.43 -20.38 16.38
C ALA A 181 8.67 -19.05 16.45
N PHE A 182 9.33 -17.97 16.03
CA PHE A 182 8.64 -16.78 15.54
C PHE A 182 7.88 -17.22 14.30
N ARG A 183 6.75 -17.89 14.53
CA ARG A 183 5.68 -18.05 13.56
C ARG A 183 5.54 -16.63 13.01
N PRO A 184 5.68 -16.37 11.70
CA PRO A 184 5.32 -15.07 11.19
C PRO A 184 3.89 -14.91 11.67
N THR A 185 3.70 -14.10 12.70
CA THR A 185 2.43 -13.51 13.03
C THR A 185 2.22 -12.58 11.85
N GLY A 186 1.87 -13.18 10.70
CA GLY A 186 0.88 -12.60 9.84
C GLY A 186 -0.20 -12.26 10.83
N LEU A 187 -0.32 -10.96 11.11
CA LEU A 187 -1.51 -10.34 11.64
C LEU A 187 -2.64 -11.17 11.06
N SER A 188 -3.25 -11.98 11.92
CA SER A 188 -3.98 -13.18 11.51
C SER A 188 -4.88 -12.75 10.36
N THR A 189 -4.98 -13.54 9.29
CA THR A 189 -5.95 -13.24 8.22
C THR A 189 -7.28 -12.70 8.75
N PRO A 190 -7.83 -13.16 9.90
CA PRO A 190 -8.95 -12.49 10.55
C PRO A 190 -8.69 -11.06 11.06
N ALA A 191 -7.56 -10.70 11.67
CA ALA A 191 -7.26 -9.33 12.09
C ALA A 191 -7.17 -8.34 10.91
N LYS A 192 -6.60 -8.75 9.77
CA LYS A 192 -6.64 -7.95 8.53
C LYS A 192 -8.06 -7.81 7.99
N VAL A 193 -8.81 -8.90 7.98
CA VAL A 193 -10.22 -8.92 7.58
C VAL A 193 -11.07 -8.07 8.51
N LEU A 194 -10.79 -8.04 9.82
CA LEU A 194 -11.47 -7.21 10.81
C LEU A 194 -11.15 -5.72 10.66
N ILE A 195 -9.92 -5.37 10.30
CA ILE A 195 -9.57 -3.98 9.98
C ILE A 195 -10.30 -3.54 8.71
N VAL A 196 -10.31 -4.37 7.67
CA VAL A 196 -11.03 -4.06 6.42
C VAL A 196 -12.54 -4.00 6.66
N SER A 197 -13.12 -4.97 7.37
CA SER A 197 -14.55 -5.01 7.65
C SER A 197 -15.00 -3.88 8.58
N GLY A 198 -14.20 -3.54 9.60
CA GLY A 198 -14.46 -2.41 10.49
C GLY A 198 -14.40 -1.06 9.76
N SER A 199 -13.43 -0.90 8.85
CA SER A 199 -13.31 0.31 8.02
C SER A 199 -14.48 0.43 7.04
N LEU A 200 -14.92 -0.67 6.45
CA LEU A 200 -16.11 -0.69 5.59
C LEU A 200 -17.37 -0.35 6.38
N LEU A 201 -17.55 -0.93 7.57
CA LEU A 201 -18.69 -0.62 8.44
C LEU A 201 -18.73 0.85 8.85
N ALA A 202 -17.58 1.47 9.13
CA ALA A 202 -17.48 2.90 9.46
C ALA A 202 -17.74 3.86 8.27
N VAL A 203 -17.68 3.36 7.03
CA VAL A 203 -18.04 4.14 5.83
C VAL A 203 -19.51 3.94 5.46
N PHE A 204 -20.10 2.80 5.83
CA PHE A 204 -21.50 2.46 5.56
C PHE A 204 -22.50 2.91 6.65
N PHE A 205 -22.04 3.18 7.87
CA PHE A 205 -22.84 3.65 9.02
C PHE A 205 -22.30 4.97 9.58
#